data_AF-A0A496WB66-F1
#
_entry.id   AF-A0A496WB66-F1
#
_cell.length_a   1.000
_cell.length_b   1.000
_cell.length_c   1.000
_cell.angle_alpha   90.00
_cell.angle_beta   90.00
_cell.angle_gamma   90.00
#
_symmetry.space_group_name_H-M   'P 1'
#
loop_
_entity.id
_entity.type
_entity.pdbx_description
1 polymer ?
#
loop_
_entity_poly.entity_id
_entity_poly.type
_entity_poly.pdbx_seq_one_letter_code
_entity_poly.pdbx_strand_id
1 'polypeptide(L)' 'KAQQFMGMTHLPAFACHDVLKNPDIEEDFKRYKKHLAKQFGL' A
#
# COMPACT_ATOMS: atom_id res chain seq x y z
N LYS A 1 -10.24 0.81 -14.19
CA LYS A 1 -9.82 1.19 -15.57
C LYS A 1 -10.07 2.67 -15.90
N ALA A 2 -11.08 3.33 -15.33
CA ALA A 2 -11.30 4.77 -15.54
C ALA A 2 -10.06 5.65 -15.28
N GLN A 3 -9.28 5.32 -14.26
CA GLN A 3 -8.04 6.04 -13.94
C GLN A 3 -6.96 5.96 -15.02
N GLN A 4 -6.76 4.77 -15.61
CA GLN A 4 -5.84 4.58 -16.75
C GLN A 4 -6.38 5.24 -18.02
N PHE A 5 -7.71 5.24 -18.22
CA PHE A 5 -8.35 5.93 -19.34
C PHE A 5 -8.09 7.45 -19.32
N MET A 6 -7.96 8.04 -18.13
CA MET A 6 -7.56 9.44 -17.95
C MET A 6 -6.04 9.67 -18.04
N GLY A 7 -5.25 8.67 -18.44
CA GLY A 7 -3.80 8.78 -18.63
C GLY A 7 -2.95 8.62 -17.37
N MET A 8 -3.54 8.22 -16.23
CA MET A 8 -2.77 7.99 -14.99
C MET A 8 -2.06 6.63 -15.01
N THR A 9 -0.85 6.61 -14.45
CA THR A 9 -0.08 5.39 -14.22
C THR A 9 -0.25 4.92 -12.77
N HIS A 10 -0.24 3.60 -12.56
CA HIS A 10 -0.45 3.00 -11.24
C HIS A 10 0.87 2.88 -10.48
N LEU A 11 0.88 3.36 -9.23
CA LEU A 11 1.89 3.01 -8.24
C LEU A 11 1.58 1.63 -7.65
N PRO A 12 2.58 0.78 -7.32
CA PRO A 12 2.35 -0.53 -6.72
C PRO A 12 1.33 -0.49 -5.58
N ALA A 13 0.33 -1.37 -5.63
CA ALA A 13 -0.69 -1.44 -4.58
C ALA A 13 -0.12 -1.94 -3.24
N PHE A 14 -0.73 -1.51 -2.15
CA PHE A 14 -0.48 -1.99 -0.79
C PHE A 14 -1.80 -2.43 -0.15
N ALA A 15 -1.80 -3.55 0.57
CA ALA A 15 -2.94 -4.04 1.32
C ALA A 15 -2.50 -4.82 2.57
N CYS A 16 -3.35 -4.78 3.60
CA CYS A 16 -3.25 -5.61 4.80
C CYS A 16 -4.28 -6.74 4.71
N HIS A 17 -3.85 -7.97 4.99
CA HIS A 17 -4.69 -9.15 4.88
C HIS A 17 -4.92 -9.76 6.26
N ASP A 18 -6.06 -10.43 6.42
CA ASP A 18 -6.46 -11.12 7.65
C ASP A 18 -6.57 -10.24 8.90
N VAL A 19 -6.80 -8.93 8.71
CA VAL A 19 -6.83 -7.92 9.78
C VAL A 19 -7.90 -8.14 10.85
N LEU A 20 -8.90 -8.98 10.59
CA LEU A 20 -9.96 -9.30 11.57
C LEU A 20 -9.60 -10.53 12.42
N LYS A 21 -9.10 -11.60 11.79
CA LYS A 21 -8.84 -12.87 12.50
C LYS A 21 -7.45 -12.88 13.14
N ASN A 22 -6.50 -12.15 12.55
CA ASN A 22 -5.14 -12.02 13.05
C ASN A 22 -4.63 -10.57 12.88
N PRO A 23 -5.13 -9.62 13.69
CA PRO A 23 -4.69 -8.23 13.61
C PRO A 23 -3.23 -8.07 14.07
N ASP A 24 -2.40 -7.47 13.23
CA ASP A 24 -1.03 -7.04 13.58
C ASP A 24 -0.80 -5.59 13.13
N ILE A 25 -1.27 -4.66 13.97
CA ILE A 25 -1.30 -3.24 13.67
C ILE A 25 0.12 -2.67 13.53
N GLU A 26 1.05 -3.07 14.41
CA GLU A 26 2.41 -2.55 14.42
C GLU A 26 3.18 -2.94 13.16
N GLU A 27 3.11 -4.22 12.77
CA GLU A 27 3.77 -4.69 11.56
C GLU A 27 3.12 -4.08 10.30
N ASP A 28 1.81 -3.89 10.27
CA ASP A 28 1.12 -3.23 9.17
C ASP A 28 1.60 -1.79 8.98
N PHE A 29 1.77 -1.02 10.07
CA PHE A 29 2.35 0.32 9.99
C PHE A 29 3.80 0.30 9.48
N LYS A 30 4.61 -0.66 9.94
CA LYS A 30 6.00 -0.80 9.50
C LYS A 30 6.09 -1.13 8.01
N ARG A 31 5.27 -2.08 7.54
CA ARG A 31 5.17 -2.47 6.12
C ARG A 31 4.70 -1.29 5.27
N TYR A 32 3.73 -0.51 5.75
CA TYR A 32 3.23 0.64 5.02
C TYR A 32 4.28 1.74 4.91
N LYS A 33 4.99 2.09 6.00
CA LYS A 33 6.10 3.04 5.97
C LYS A 33 7.19 2.63 4.97
N LYS A 34 7.58 1.34 4.98
CA LYS A 34 8.54 0.80 4.02
C LYS A 34 8.05 0.88 2.58
N HIS A 35 6.76 0.63 2.35
CA HIS A 35 6.15 0.75 1.03
C HIS A 35 6.22 2.20 0.52
N LEU A 36 5.85 3.17 1.36
CA LEU A 36 5.92 4.60 1.02
C LEU A 36 7.36 5.05 0.75
N ALA A 37 8.32 4.67 1.60
CA ALA A 37 9.74 4.98 1.40
C ALA A 37 10.25 4.45 0.05
N LYS A 38 9.83 3.24 -0.36
CA LYS A 38 10.19 2.67 -1.67
C LYS A 38 9.60 3.44 -2.86
N GLN A 39 8.38 3.98 -2.73
CA GLN A 39 7.72 4.67 -3.85
C GLN A 39 8.09 6.16 -3.94
N PHE A 40 8.40 6.80 -2.80
CA PHE A 40 8.56 8.26 -2.72
C PHE A 40 9.93 8.71 -2.19
N GLY A 41 10.79 7.81 -1.73
CA GLY A 41 12.12 8.14 -1.22
C GLY A 41 12.15 8.85 0.13
N LEU A 42 11.09 8.68 0.95
CA LEU A 42 10.96 9.22 2.31
C LEU A 42 11.90 8.54 3.31
#